data_AF-A0A3N5YWM3-F1
#
_entry.id   AF-A0A3N5YWM3-F1
#
_cell.length_a   1.000
_cell.length_b   1.000
_cell.length_c   1.000
_cell.angle_alpha   90.00
_cell.angle_beta   90.00
_cell.angle_gamma   90.00
#
_symmetry.space_group_name_H-M   'P 1'
#
loop_
_entity.id
_entity.type
_entity.pdbx_description
1 polymer ?
#
loop_
_entity_poly.entity_id
_entity_poly.type
_entity_poly.pdbx_seq_one_letter_code
_entity_poly.pdbx_strand_id
1 'polypeptide(L)'
;MFLCIGVMVLLSVHPVQAKKSHTVFFEGTDHELHVYKSFGKEPGKTLMLIGGIQGDEPGGFLSADLYADFSLSKGNLIVVPRANFLSIMLNKRKVNQDMNRKF
;
A
#
# COMPACT_ATOMS: atom_id res chain seq x y z
N MET A 1 20.86 -12.78 56.40
CA MET A 1 19.90 -13.70 55.76
C MET A 1 19.09 -12.88 54.79
N PHE A 2 19.17 -13.25 53.52
CA PHE A 2 18.75 -12.58 52.29
C PHE A 2 17.33 -11.99 52.29
N LEU A 3 17.13 -10.87 51.60
CA LEU A 3 16.09 -10.77 50.57
C LEU A 3 16.32 -9.58 49.61
N CYS A 4 17.05 -9.81 48.51
CA CYS A 4 17.01 -8.92 47.35
C CYS A 4 15.69 -9.16 46.61
N ILE A 5 14.80 -8.17 46.62
CA ILE A 5 13.55 -8.20 45.87
C ILE A 5 13.90 -7.93 44.40
N GLY A 6 14.01 -9.01 43.62
CA GLY A 6 14.18 -8.94 42.17
C GLY A 6 12.86 -8.54 41.51
N VAL A 7 12.77 -7.29 41.06
CA VAL A 7 11.68 -6.82 40.19
C VAL A 7 11.93 -7.40 38.80
N MET A 8 11.35 -8.57 38.52
CA MET A 8 11.34 -9.16 37.19
C MET A 8 10.30 -8.42 36.34
N VAL A 9 10.74 -7.37 35.65
CA VAL A 9 9.93 -6.69 34.63
C VAL A 9 9.73 -7.67 33.47
N LEU A 10 8.58 -8.33 33.45
CA LEU A 10 8.07 -9.07 32.30
C LEU A 10 7.78 -8.07 31.18
N LEU A 11 8.81 -7.77 30.38
CA LEU A 11 8.62 -7.11 29.09
C LEU A 11 7.85 -8.08 28.19
N SER A 12 6.54 -7.90 28.08
CA SER A 12 5.74 -8.57 27.07
C SER A 12 6.22 -8.12 25.70
N VAL A 13 7.09 -8.92 25.08
CA VAL A 13 7.52 -8.76 23.70
C VAL A 13 6.32 -9.11 22.83
N HIS A 14 5.50 -8.12 22.52
CA HIS A 14 4.45 -8.28 21.53
C HIS A 14 5.13 -8.33 20.17
N PRO A 15 4.96 -9.40 19.37
CA PRO A 15 5.40 -9.34 17.99
C PRO A 15 4.66 -8.18 17.34
N VAL A 16 5.40 -7.16 16.89
CA VAL A 16 4.85 -6.10 16.04
C VAL A 16 4.45 -6.79 14.74
N GLN A 17 3.20 -7.25 14.69
CA GLN A 17 2.59 -7.80 13.50
C GLN A 17 2.56 -6.67 12.46
N ALA A 18 3.11 -6.93 11.28
CA ALA A 18 3.03 -6.00 10.16
C ALA A 18 1.55 -5.69 9.89
N LYS A 19 1.14 -4.44 10.14
CA LYS A 19 -0.23 -4.00 9.91
C LYS A 19 -0.43 -3.83 8.40
N LYS A 20 -1.54 -4.32 7.87
CA LYS A 20 -1.98 -4.04 6.50
C LYS A 20 -3.38 -3.44 6.53
N SER A 21 -3.69 -2.56 5.58
CA SER A 21 -5.04 -2.04 5.40
C SER A 21 -5.32 -1.82 3.92
N HIS A 22 -6.54 -2.10 3.50
CA HIS A 22 -7.06 -1.82 2.17
C HIS A 22 -8.21 -0.83 2.32
N THR A 23 -8.22 0.20 1.48
CA THR A 23 -9.29 1.19 1.40
C THR A 23 -9.69 1.34 -0.05
N VAL A 24 -10.99 1.33 -0.31
CA VAL A 24 -11.56 1.64 -1.63
C VAL A 24 -12.12 3.05 -1.56
N PHE A 25 -11.71 3.91 -2.50
CA PHE A 25 -12.27 5.24 -2.68
C PHE A 25 -13.19 5.23 -3.90
N PHE A 26 -14.23 6.06 -3.88
CA PHE A 26 -15.18 6.20 -4.98
C PHE A 26 -15.81 4.87 -5.43
N GLU A 27 -16.11 4.00 -4.45
CA GLU A 27 -16.67 2.66 -4.68
C GLU A 27 -17.95 2.74 -5.52
N GLY A 28 -18.06 1.86 -6.51
CA GLY A 28 -19.20 1.79 -7.42
C GLY A 28 -19.23 2.86 -8.52
N THR A 29 -18.16 3.66 -8.67
CA THR A 29 -18.03 4.64 -9.77
C THR A 29 -16.99 4.22 -10.79
N ASP A 30 -17.00 4.87 -11.96
CA ASP A 30 -15.93 4.77 -12.98
C ASP A 30 -14.54 5.23 -12.48
N HIS A 31 -14.46 5.73 -11.26
CA HIS A 31 -13.25 6.26 -10.61
C HIS A 31 -12.89 5.48 -9.33
N GLU A 32 -13.44 4.28 -9.16
CA GLU A 32 -13.09 3.40 -8.04
C GLU A 32 -11.57 3.21 -7.95
N LEU A 33 -11.04 3.43 -6.75
CA LEU A 33 -9.60 3.47 -6.50
C LEU A 33 -9.24 2.63 -5.29
N HIS A 34 -8.49 1.56 -5.52
CA HIS A 34 -7.97 0.70 -4.47
C HIS A 34 -6.64 1.24 -3.95
N VAL A 35 -6.55 1.43 -2.64
CA VAL A 35 -5.33 1.85 -1.94
C VAL A 35 -4.97 0.84 -0.87
N TYR A 36 -3.79 0.24 -1.01
CA TYR A 36 -3.23 -0.71 -0.06
C TYR A 36 -2.14 -0.02 0.75
N LYS A 37 -2.13 -0.24 2.07
CA LYS A 37 -1.07 0.24 2.96
C LYS A 37 -0.47 -0.92 3.72
N SER A 38 0.85 -1.03 3.70
CA SER A 38 1.62 -2.02 4.45
C SER A 38 2.58 -1.29 5.38
N PHE A 39 2.61 -1.70 6.65
CA PHE A 39 3.46 -1.14 7.69
C PHE A 39 4.48 -2.20 8.09
N GLY A 40 5.77 -1.85 8.00
CA GLY A 40 6.87 -2.73 8.36
C GLY A 40 6.98 -2.97 9.85
N LYS A 41 7.76 -4.00 10.22
CA LYS A 41 8.01 -4.37 11.62
C LYS A 41 8.76 -3.27 12.38
N GLU A 42 9.66 -2.57 11.70
CA GLU A 42 10.40 -1.43 12.23
C GLU A 42 9.94 -0.10 11.62
N PRO A 43 9.91 1.00 12.39
CA PRO A 43 9.66 2.34 11.86
C PRO A 43 10.67 2.74 10.78
N GLY A 44 10.22 3.46 9.76
CA GLY A 44 11.06 3.92 8.66
C GLY A 44 10.33 4.86 7.70
N LYS A 45 10.98 5.16 6.57
CA LYS A 45 10.42 6.03 5.53
C LYS A 45 9.20 5.40 4.88
N THR A 46 8.35 6.24 4.28
CA THR A 46 7.18 5.83 3.51
C THR A 46 7.48 5.95 2.02
N LEU A 47 7.23 4.90 1.26
CA LEU A 47 7.21 4.90 -0.20
C LEU A 47 5.77 4.84 -0.70
N MET A 48 5.45 5.62 -1.73
CA MET A 48 4.20 5.50 -2.47
C MET A 48 4.50 4.96 -3.88
N LEU A 49 3.81 3.89 -4.25
CA LEU A 49 3.89 3.24 -5.56
C LEU A 49 2.53 3.38 -6.26
N ILE A 50 2.53 3.99 -7.44
CA ILE A 50 1.32 4.19 -8.25
C ILE A 50 1.53 3.53 -9.60
N GLY A 51 0.60 2.66 -9.99
CA GLY A 51 0.54 2.02 -11.30
C GLY A 51 -0.73 2.43 -12.05
N GLY A 52 -0.69 2.30 -13.38
CA GLY A 52 -1.91 2.37 -14.19
C GLY A 52 -2.54 3.76 -14.29
N ILE A 53 -1.72 4.82 -14.29
CA ILE A 53 -2.18 6.18 -14.66
C ILE A 53 -2.68 6.17 -16.12
N GLN A 54 -2.01 5.39 -16.97
CA GLN A 54 -2.39 5.13 -18.36
C GLN A 54 -2.78 3.66 -18.51
N GLY A 55 -3.90 3.42 -19.21
CA GLY A 55 -4.54 2.11 -19.25
C GLY A 55 -3.92 1.11 -20.23
N ASP A 56 -3.11 1.59 -21.17
CA ASP A 56 -2.40 0.80 -22.18
C ASP A 56 -0.93 0.51 -21.79
N GLU A 57 -0.56 0.75 -20.54
CA GLU A 57 0.79 0.51 -19.99
C GLU A 57 0.80 -0.67 -18.97
N PRO A 58 0.59 -1.92 -19.41
CA PRO A 58 0.39 -3.07 -18.53
C PRO A 58 1.56 -3.38 -17.60
N GLY A 59 2.79 -3.08 -18.03
CA GLY A 59 3.97 -3.27 -17.19
C GLY A 59 3.88 -2.50 -15.87
N GLY A 60 3.29 -1.30 -15.87
CA GLY A 60 3.17 -0.45 -14.68
C GLY A 60 2.16 -0.99 -13.68
N PHE A 61 0.92 -1.21 -14.10
CA PHE A 61 -0.14 -1.64 -13.17
C PHE A 61 -0.03 -3.10 -12.74
N LEU A 62 0.42 -4.01 -13.61
CA LEU A 62 0.61 -5.42 -13.23
C LEU A 62 1.76 -5.58 -12.24
N SER A 63 2.86 -4.81 -12.42
CA SER A 63 3.94 -4.82 -11.44
C SER A 63 3.44 -4.28 -10.10
N ALA A 64 2.68 -3.17 -10.10
CA ALA A 64 2.16 -2.59 -8.87
C ALA A 64 1.19 -3.51 -8.12
N ASP A 65 0.38 -4.33 -8.81
CA ASP A 65 -0.46 -5.36 -8.18
C ASP A 65 0.36 -6.30 -7.29
N LEU A 66 1.57 -6.69 -7.71
CA LEU A 66 2.44 -7.59 -6.93
C LEU A 66 2.84 -6.97 -5.58
N TYR A 67 3.01 -5.65 -5.52
CA TYR A 67 3.45 -4.94 -4.30
C TYR A 67 2.33 -4.71 -3.29
N ALA A 68 1.06 -4.84 -3.68
CA ALA A 68 -0.09 -4.58 -2.81
C ALA A 68 -0.09 -5.48 -1.55
N ASP A 69 0.49 -6.67 -1.64
CA ASP A 69 0.53 -7.65 -0.55
C ASP A 69 1.94 -7.87 0.05
N PHE A 70 2.90 -6.98 -0.22
CA PHE A 70 4.26 -7.14 0.32
C PHE A 70 4.31 -7.01 1.85
N SER A 71 5.20 -7.81 2.45
CA SER A 71 5.58 -7.70 3.85
C SER A 71 6.90 -6.96 3.98
N LEU A 72 6.95 -5.94 4.85
CA LEU A 72 8.11 -5.07 4.99
C LEU A 72 8.85 -5.34 6.29
N SER A 73 10.17 -5.37 6.25
CA SER A 73 11.00 -5.36 7.48
C SER A 73 10.99 -4.00 8.14
N LYS A 74 11.05 -2.90 7.36
CA LYS A 74 11.16 -1.52 7.85
C LYS A 74 10.42 -0.53 6.96
N GLY A 75 9.83 0.50 7.55
CA GLY A 75 9.14 1.58 6.84
C GLY A 75 7.73 1.23 6.40
N ASN A 76 7.16 2.03 5.50
CA ASN A 76 5.78 1.88 5.06
C ASN A 76 5.68 1.91 3.54
N LEU A 77 4.70 1.20 2.99
CA LEU A 77 4.39 1.20 1.56
C LEU A 77 2.92 1.53 1.36
N ILE A 78 2.65 2.48 0.47
CA ILE A 78 1.31 2.80 -0.03
C ILE A 78 1.27 2.40 -1.49
N VAL A 79 0.37 1.51 -1.88
CA VAL A 79 0.23 1.02 -3.26
C VAL A 79 -1.13 1.39 -3.82
N VAL A 80 -1.11 2.03 -4.98
CA VAL A 80 -2.28 2.33 -5.81
C VAL A 80 -2.06 1.66 -7.16
N PRO A 81 -2.44 0.38 -7.32
CA PRO A 81 -1.94 -0.40 -8.45
C PRO A 81 -2.61 -0.06 -9.77
N ARG A 82 -3.87 0.39 -9.71
CA ARG A 82 -4.74 0.62 -10.87
C ARG A 82 -5.38 2.01 -10.78
N ALA A 83 -4.58 3.05 -10.93
CA ALA A 83 -4.99 4.44 -10.68
C ALA A 83 -6.10 4.95 -11.62
N ASN A 84 -6.17 4.42 -12.85
CA ASN A 84 -7.17 4.78 -13.85
C ASN A 84 -7.89 3.52 -14.33
N PHE A 85 -8.66 2.90 -13.41
CA PHE A 85 -9.25 1.58 -13.63
C PHE A 85 -10.10 1.49 -14.91
N LEU A 86 -10.93 2.50 -15.20
CA LEU A 86 -11.71 2.55 -16.44
C LEU A 86 -10.82 2.51 -17.70
N SER A 87 -9.70 3.25 -17.73
CA SER A 87 -8.81 3.24 -18.89
C SER A 87 -8.08 1.91 -19.05
N ILE A 88 -7.74 1.25 -17.93
CA ILE A 88 -7.16 -0.10 -17.92
C ILE A 88 -8.16 -1.12 -18.48
N MET A 89 -9.40 -1.09 -17.99
CA MET A 89 -10.47 -2.00 -18.44
C MET A 89 -10.74 -1.89 -19.95
N LEU A 90 -10.61 -0.68 -20.50
CA LEU A 90 -10.80 -0.42 -21.93
C LEU A 90 -9.52 -0.54 -22.77
N ASN A 91 -8.38 -0.89 -22.15
CA ASN A 91 -7.04 -0.94 -22.77
C ASN A 91 -6.74 0.31 -23.63
N LYS A 92 -6.95 1.49 -23.04
CA LYS A 92 -6.69 2.79 -23.68
C LYS A 92 -5.73 3.59 -22.83
N ARG A 93 -4.87 4.39 -23.47
CA ARG A 93 -4.05 5.40 -22.77
C ARG A 93 -4.83 6.22 -21.77
N LYS A 94 -6.01 6.69 -22.18
CA LYS A 94 -6.95 7.48 -21.39
C LYS A 94 -8.35 7.40 -21.99
N VAL A 95 -9.37 7.46 -21.14
CA VAL A 95 -10.79 7.52 -21.54
C VAL A 95 -11.35 8.93 -21.42
N ASN A 96 -11.18 9.57 -20.26
CA ASN A 96 -11.69 10.91 -20.01
C ASN A 96 -10.66 12.00 -20.36
N GLN A 97 -9.61 12.09 -19.55
CA GLN A 97 -8.55 13.09 -19.69
C GLN A 97 -7.20 12.48 -19.33
N ASP A 98 -6.12 13.15 -19.72
CA ASP A 98 -4.78 12.71 -19.35
C ASP A 98 -4.51 12.99 -17.88
N MET A 99 -4.57 11.96 -17.04
CA MET A 99 -4.30 12.11 -15.61
C MET A 99 -2.87 12.58 -15.35
N ASN A 100 -1.90 12.28 -16.22
CA ASN A 100 -0.51 12.72 -16.07
C ASN A 100 -0.28 14.19 -16.51
N ARG A 101 -1.36 14.97 -16.69
CA ARG A 101 -1.33 16.41 -17.03
C ARG A 101 -2.29 17.23 -16.15
N LYS A 102 -2.75 16.65 -15.04
CA LYS A 102 -3.72 17.26 -14.11
C LYS A 102 -3.17 17.52 -12.71
N PHE A 103 -1.86 17.39 -12.55
CA PHE A 103 -1.13 17.61 -11.30
C PHE A 103 0.06 18.51 -11.58
#